data_AF-F8H4C6-F1
#
_entry.id   AF-F8H4C6-F1
#
_cell.length_a   1.000
_cell.length_b   1.000
_cell.length_c   1.000
_cell.angle_alpha   90.00
_cell.angle_beta   90.00
_cell.angle_gamma   90.00
#
_symmetry.space_group_name_H-M   'P 1'
#
loop_
_entity.id
_entity.type
_entity.pdbx_description
1 polymer ?
#
loop_
_entity_poly.entity_id
_entity_poly.type
_entity_poly.pdbx_seq_one_letter_code
_entity_poly.pdbx_strand_id
1 'polypeptide(L)'
;MRNASLEILVRRLGEPDNALLVSLGLPMGKTLQMQKGFWEWLRAYMDNGPWFDENGQRSDSDAYVKEMLSAHTKPTGFLAYRRQRIAEKKEANEGKNYLEWTDAVLYLGHLLFFPMNWLQEFTYNIAKRRSRNRWPQIVTERLQPNGPTTRLLDLERERGLDV
;
A
#
# COMPACT_ATOMS: atom_id res chain seq x y z
N MET A 1 -16.95 -9.00 18.17
CA MET A 1 -16.31 -8.14 17.15
C MET A 1 -16.81 -8.58 15.77
N ARG A 2 -17.43 -7.69 14.98
CA ARG A 2 -17.81 -7.99 13.60
C ARG A 2 -16.61 -7.67 12.71
N ASN A 3 -15.92 -8.71 12.26
CA ASN A 3 -14.83 -8.58 11.29
C ASN A 3 -15.46 -8.57 9.89
N ALA A 4 -14.96 -7.70 9.02
CA ALA A 4 -15.35 -7.67 7.61
C ALA A 4 -14.09 -7.80 6.75
N SER A 5 -14.10 -8.72 5.77
CA SER A 5 -13.13 -8.73 4.67
C SER A 5 -13.60 -7.77 3.59
N LEU A 6 -12.65 -7.05 2.98
CA LEU A 6 -12.90 -6.37 1.71
C LEU A 6 -12.33 -7.28 0.62
N GLU A 7 -13.17 -7.67 -0.32
CA GLU A 7 -12.83 -8.58 -1.40
C GLU A 7 -13.03 -7.90 -2.74
N ILE A 8 -12.11 -8.14 -3.67
CA ILE A 8 -12.20 -7.62 -5.04
C ILE A 8 -12.18 -8.78 -6.02
N LEU A 9 -12.97 -8.64 -7.08
CA LEU A 9 -12.92 -9.51 -8.23
C LEU A 9 -11.92 -8.92 -9.23
N VAL A 10 -10.84 -9.65 -9.50
CA VAL A 10 -9.83 -9.29 -10.49
C VAL A 10 -10.02 -10.18 -11.70
N ARG A 11 -10.25 -9.59 -12.88
CA ARG A 11 -10.34 -10.33 -14.15
C ARG A 11 -9.11 -10.09 -15.00
N ARG A 12 -8.70 -11.10 -15.75
CA ARG A 12 -7.61 -10.96 -16.71
C ARG A 12 -8.10 -10.24 -17.96
N LEU A 13 -7.37 -9.21 -18.37
CA LEU A 13 -7.66 -8.46 -19.59
C LEU A 13 -7.67 -9.40 -20.81
N GLY A 14 -8.78 -9.42 -21.53
CA GLY A 14 -9.02 -10.25 -22.72
C GLY A 14 -9.47 -11.69 -22.44
N GLU A 15 -9.51 -12.11 -21.18
CA GLU A 15 -9.92 -13.46 -20.74
C GLU A 15 -10.84 -13.33 -19.52
N PRO A 16 -12.11 -12.91 -19.69
CA PRO A 16 -13.01 -12.59 -18.57
C PRO A 16 -13.32 -13.80 -17.67
N ASP A 17 -13.30 -15.01 -18.22
CA ASP A 17 -13.46 -16.27 -17.47
C ASP A 17 -12.32 -16.53 -16.49
N ASN A 18 -11.15 -15.91 -16.73
CA ASN A 18 -10.00 -16.01 -15.85
C ASN A 18 -10.08 -14.92 -14.77
N ALA A 19 -10.90 -15.19 -13.75
CA ALA A 19 -11.17 -14.29 -12.65
C ALA A 19 -10.65 -14.85 -11.31
N LEU A 20 -10.15 -13.94 -10.47
CA LEU A 20 -9.67 -14.24 -9.12
C LEU A 20 -10.43 -13.36 -8.12
N LEU A 21 -11.04 -13.99 -7.11
CA LEU A 21 -11.52 -13.29 -5.93
C LEU A 21 -10.35 -13.11 -4.96
N VAL A 22 -10.01 -11.86 -4.66
CA VAL A 22 -8.85 -11.50 -3.83
C VAL A 22 -9.31 -10.75 -2.60
N SER A 23 -9.00 -11.27 -1.41
CA SER A 23 -9.18 -10.52 -0.16
C SER A 23 -8.08 -9.46 -0.02
N LEU A 24 -8.47 -8.21 0.18
CA LEU A 24 -7.57 -7.06 0.38
C LEU A 24 -7.02 -6.99 1.82
N GLY A 25 -6.43 -8.11 2.24
CA GLY A 25 -5.77 -8.30 3.53
C GLY A 25 -6.51 -9.28 4.45
N LEU A 26 -5.91 -9.53 5.61
CA LEU A 26 -6.48 -10.41 6.62
C LEU A 26 -7.69 -9.75 7.30
N PRO A 27 -8.78 -10.48 7.54
CA PRO A 27 -9.97 -9.96 8.21
C PRO A 27 -9.76 -9.78 9.73
N MET A 28 -8.71 -10.36 10.29
CA MET A 28 -8.44 -10.29 11.73
C MET A 28 -8.05 -8.88 12.17
N GLY A 29 -8.72 -8.37 13.20
CA GLY A 29 -8.41 -7.07 13.81
C GLY A 29 -8.86 -5.84 13.02
N LYS A 30 -9.51 -6.03 11.85
CA LYS A 30 -10.05 -4.92 11.05
C LYS A 30 -11.53 -4.71 11.38
N THR A 31 -11.86 -3.50 11.84
CA THR A 31 -13.26 -3.10 12.05
C THR A 31 -13.93 -2.75 10.73
N LEU A 32 -15.27 -2.79 10.70
CA LEU A 32 -16.03 -2.34 9.53
C LEU A 32 -15.71 -0.88 9.15
N GLN A 33 -15.49 -0.01 10.13
CA GLN A 33 -15.13 1.39 9.88
C GLN A 33 -13.77 1.51 9.19
N MET A 34 -12.77 0.72 9.59
CA MET A 34 -11.46 0.69 8.92
C MET A 34 -11.59 0.19 7.47
N GLN A 35 -12.39 -0.84 7.24
CA GLN A 35 -12.63 -1.37 5.90
C GLN A 35 -13.38 -0.37 5.02
N LYS A 36 -14.36 0.35 5.58
CA LYS A 36 -15.05 1.44 4.88
C LYS A 36 -14.07 2.54 4.49
N GLY A 37 -13.19 2.96 5.40
CA GLY A 37 -12.17 3.97 5.10
C GLY A 37 -11.24 3.52 3.96
N PHE A 38 -10.80 2.27 3.99
CA PHE A 38 -9.97 1.72 2.92
C PHE A 38 -10.71 1.59 1.57
N TRP A 39 -12.00 1.23 1.60
CA TRP A 39 -12.85 1.24 0.42
C TRP A 39 -13.02 2.64 -0.18
N GLU A 40 -13.31 3.65 0.64
CA GLU A 40 -13.42 5.03 0.18
C GLU A 40 -12.11 5.55 -0.40
N TRP A 41 -10.97 5.16 0.18
CA TRP A 41 -9.65 5.47 -0.37
C TRP A 41 -9.44 4.86 -1.76
N LEU A 42 -9.78 3.58 -1.94
CA LEU A 42 -9.69 2.90 -3.24
C LEU A 42 -10.62 3.54 -4.27
N ARG A 43 -11.87 3.84 -3.87
CA ARG A 43 -12.86 4.51 -4.72
C ARG A 43 -12.36 5.87 -5.17
N ALA A 44 -11.87 6.70 -4.24
CA ALA A 44 -11.31 8.02 -4.56
C ALA A 44 -10.10 7.91 -5.50
N TYR A 45 -9.20 6.96 -5.27
CA TYR A 45 -8.07 6.71 -6.15
C TYR A 45 -8.49 6.31 -7.57
N MET A 46 -9.50 5.45 -7.70
CA MET A 46 -10.00 4.98 -8.98
C MET A 46 -10.81 6.04 -9.75
N ASP A 47 -11.62 6.83 -9.06
CA ASP A 47 -12.51 7.83 -9.66
C ASP A 47 -11.76 9.15 -9.97
N ASN A 48 -10.93 9.62 -9.03
CA ASN A 48 -10.30 10.94 -9.08
C ASN A 48 -8.80 10.89 -9.44
N GLY A 49 -8.21 9.69 -9.50
CA GLY A 49 -6.80 9.48 -9.81
C GLY A 49 -5.92 9.53 -8.56
N PRO A 50 -4.58 9.61 -8.75
CA PRO A 50 -3.62 9.46 -7.65
C PRO A 50 -3.57 10.64 -6.68
N TRP A 51 -4.18 11.78 -7.01
CA TRP A 51 -4.10 13.01 -6.24
C TRP A 51 -5.50 13.43 -5.78
N PHE A 52 -5.77 13.22 -4.49
CA PHE A 52 -7.02 13.60 -3.84
C PHE A 52 -6.76 14.12 -2.42
N ASP A 53 -7.74 14.82 -1.86
CA ASP A 53 -7.71 15.37 -0.50
C ASP A 53 -8.27 14.41 0.56
N GLU A 54 -8.34 14.85 1.81
CA GLU A 54 -8.91 14.10 2.94
C GLU A 54 -10.36 13.64 2.72
N ASN A 55 -11.10 14.36 1.88
CA ASN A 55 -12.50 14.07 1.57
C ASN A 55 -12.64 13.17 0.33
N GLY A 56 -11.53 12.76 -0.27
CA GLY A 56 -11.49 11.97 -1.48
C GLY A 56 -11.81 12.76 -2.74
N GLN A 57 -11.81 14.10 -2.70
CA GLN A 57 -11.99 14.97 -3.88
C GLN A 57 -10.68 15.13 -4.62
N ARG A 58 -10.73 15.26 -5.96
CA ARG A 58 -9.54 15.48 -6.78
C ARG A 58 -8.78 16.73 -6.30
N SER A 59 -7.47 16.58 -6.15
CA SER A 59 -6.55 17.65 -5.78
C SER A 59 -5.44 17.78 -6.81
N ASP A 60 -4.96 19.00 -7.05
CA ASP A 60 -3.79 19.25 -7.90
C ASP A 60 -2.47 19.08 -7.13
N SER A 61 -2.54 18.94 -5.81
CA SER A 61 -1.37 18.75 -4.94
C SER A 61 -1.20 17.30 -4.52
N ASP A 62 0.05 16.85 -4.46
CA ASP A 62 0.41 15.54 -3.93
C ASP A 62 0.67 15.54 -2.41
N ALA A 63 0.44 16.67 -1.72
CA ALA A 63 0.76 16.84 -0.31
C ALA A 63 0.09 15.81 0.60
N TYR A 64 -1.24 15.65 0.49
CA TYR A 64 -2.00 14.72 1.32
C TYR A 64 -1.56 13.25 1.12
N VAL A 65 -1.36 12.86 -0.14
CA VAL A 65 -0.94 11.50 -0.48
C VAL A 65 0.49 11.23 -0.01
N LYS A 66 1.39 12.21 -0.13
CA LYS A 66 2.76 12.11 0.42
C LYS A 66 2.76 12.03 1.94
N GLU A 67 1.91 12.79 2.61
CA GLU A 67 1.73 12.72 4.05
C GLU A 67 1.30 11.31 4.47
N MET A 68 0.27 10.76 3.81
CA MET A 68 -0.19 9.41 4.08
C MET A 68 0.88 8.34 3.78
N LEU A 69 1.66 8.52 2.71
CA LEU A 69 2.79 7.63 2.37
C LEU A 69 3.97 7.78 3.34
N SER A 70 4.15 8.94 3.97
CA SER A 70 5.23 9.17 4.94
C SER A 70 5.04 8.35 6.22
N ALA A 71 3.79 8.02 6.57
CA ALA A 71 3.48 7.11 7.66
C ALA A 71 3.92 5.66 7.38
N HIS A 72 4.16 5.29 6.11
CA HIS A 72 4.62 3.94 5.78
C HIS A 72 6.10 3.75 6.16
N THR A 73 6.34 2.95 7.20
CA THR A 73 7.69 2.57 7.60
C THR A 73 8.09 1.26 6.93
N LYS A 74 9.19 1.29 6.17
CA LYS A 74 9.80 0.07 5.60
C LYS A 74 10.29 -0.86 6.73
N PRO A 75 10.20 -2.19 6.58
CA PRO A 75 10.74 -3.14 7.55
C PRO A 75 12.19 -2.86 7.99
N THR A 76 13.07 -2.50 7.05
CA THR A 76 14.47 -2.11 7.31
C THR A 76 14.61 -0.76 7.99
N GLY A 77 13.65 0.14 7.79
CA GLY A 77 13.58 1.46 8.42
C GLY A 77 13.23 1.41 9.91
N PHE A 78 12.71 0.29 10.39
CA PHE A 78 12.32 0.14 11.79
C PHE A 78 13.49 0.32 12.76
N LEU A 79 14.70 -0.15 12.41
CA LEU A 79 15.88 0.04 13.26
C LEU A 79 16.24 1.52 13.44
N ALA A 80 16.21 2.29 12.35
CA ALA A 80 16.46 3.74 12.40
C ALA A 80 15.38 4.45 13.23
N TYR A 81 14.11 4.10 13.01
CA TYR A 81 12.98 4.61 13.79
C TYR A 81 13.14 4.31 15.29
N ARG A 82 13.54 3.09 15.66
CA ARG A 82 13.77 2.72 17.06
C ARG A 82 14.94 3.47 17.68
N ARG A 83 16.04 3.66 16.95
CA ARG A 83 17.17 4.50 17.42
C ARG A 83 16.74 5.93 17.68
N GLN A 84 15.97 6.51 16.76
CA GLN A 84 15.43 7.86 16.91
C GLN A 84 14.56 7.96 18.17
N ARG A 85 13.63 7.04 18.38
CA ARG A 85 12.78 7.03 19.58
C ARG A 85 13.56 6.87 20.89
N ILE A 86 14.62 6.07 20.90
CA ILE A 86 15.50 5.93 22.07
C ILE A 86 16.25 7.26 22.31
N ALA A 87 16.68 7.95 21.26
CA ALA A 87 17.31 9.27 21.38
C ALA A 87 16.34 10.33 21.92
N GLU A 88 15.10 10.35 21.43
CA GLU A 88 14.03 11.25 21.93
C GLU A 88 13.70 10.97 23.40
N LYS A 89 13.57 9.70 23.81
CA LYS A 89 13.40 9.32 25.23
C LYS A 89 14.60 9.75 26.07
N LYS A 90 15.81 9.65 25.52
CA LYS A 90 17.04 10.07 26.19
C LYS A 90 17.04 11.56 26.45
N GLU A 91 16.67 12.36 25.45
CA GLU A 91 16.58 13.81 25.57
C GLU A 91 15.50 14.22 26.58
N ALA A 92 14.30 13.64 26.46
CA ALA A 92 13.16 13.95 27.33
C ALA A 92 13.41 13.63 28.81
N ASN A 93 14.23 12.62 29.11
CA ASN A 93 14.57 12.24 30.49
C ASN A 93 15.95 12.73 30.95
N GLU A 94 16.54 13.73 30.28
CA GLU A 94 17.88 14.26 30.60
C GLU A 94 18.97 13.18 30.68
N GLY A 95 18.83 12.12 29.88
CA GLY A 95 19.73 10.98 29.85
C GLY A 95 19.55 9.95 30.98
N LYS A 96 18.55 10.11 31.86
CA LYS A 96 18.26 9.18 32.96
C LYS A 96 17.12 8.23 32.60
N ASN A 97 17.20 6.95 33.00
CA ASN A 97 16.11 5.97 32.90
C ASN A 97 15.36 5.92 31.54
N TYR A 98 16.06 6.18 30.43
CA TYR A 98 15.45 6.34 29.11
C TYR A 98 15.32 5.05 28.31
N LEU A 99 15.95 3.97 28.78
CA LEU A 99 16.08 2.71 28.06
C LEU A 99 15.34 1.62 28.84
N GLU A 100 14.13 1.28 28.37
CA GLU A 100 13.33 0.21 28.93
C GLU A 100 13.83 -1.16 28.43
N TRP A 101 13.55 -2.23 29.18
CA TRP A 101 13.85 -3.59 28.73
C TRP A 101 13.17 -3.94 27.40
N THR A 102 11.93 -3.50 27.23
CA THR A 102 11.17 -3.59 25.98
C THR A 102 11.91 -2.92 24.82
N ASP A 103 12.60 -1.81 25.09
CA ASP A 103 13.35 -1.08 24.08
C ASP A 103 14.59 -1.84 23.60
N ALA A 104 15.34 -2.42 24.54
CA ALA A 104 16.49 -3.28 24.24
C ALA A 104 16.09 -4.54 23.48
N VAL A 105 15.03 -5.24 23.92
CA VAL A 105 14.55 -6.47 23.27
C VAL A 105 14.10 -6.22 21.84
N LEU A 106 13.30 -5.17 21.61
CA LEU A 106 12.83 -4.83 20.26
C LEU A 106 13.98 -4.40 19.36
N TYR A 107 14.94 -3.63 19.87
CA TYR A 107 16.09 -3.19 19.10
C TYR A 107 16.98 -4.37 18.69
N LEU A 108 17.30 -5.27 19.62
CA LEU A 108 18.11 -6.46 19.35
C LEU A 108 17.38 -7.45 18.43
N GLY A 109 16.09 -7.66 18.65
CA GLY A 109 15.26 -8.50 17.78
C GLY A 109 15.28 -8.00 16.33
N HIS A 110 15.03 -6.72 16.11
CA HIS A 110 15.08 -6.16 14.77
C HIS A 110 16.48 -6.17 14.14
N LEU A 111 17.55 -6.09 14.95
CA LEU A 111 18.93 -6.23 14.46
C LEU A 111 19.16 -7.66 13.95
N LEU A 112 18.72 -8.65 14.71
CA LEU A 112 18.82 -10.06 14.35
C LEU A 112 18.00 -10.40 13.10
N PHE A 113 16.79 -9.86 12.98
CA PHE A 113 15.92 -10.06 11.81
C PHE A 113 16.22 -9.11 10.64
N PHE A 114 17.19 -8.20 10.76
CA PHE A 114 17.53 -7.24 9.70
C PHE A 114 17.86 -7.91 8.35
N PRO A 115 18.68 -8.99 8.29
CA PRO A 115 18.97 -9.65 7.02
C PRO A 115 17.71 -10.21 6.34
N MET A 116 16.79 -10.78 7.13
CA MET A 116 15.51 -11.30 6.63
C MET A 116 14.62 -10.18 6.11
N ASN A 117 14.48 -9.08 6.85
CA ASN A 117 13.72 -7.90 6.42
C ASN A 117 14.29 -7.29 5.13
N TRP A 118 15.61 -7.20 5.03
CA TRP A 118 16.29 -6.72 3.83
C TRP A 118 16.03 -7.65 2.62
N LEU A 119 16.11 -8.96 2.82
CA LEU A 119 15.82 -9.93 1.75
C LEU A 119 14.36 -9.86 1.29
N GLN A 120 13.43 -9.69 2.23
CA GLN A 120 12.01 -9.50 1.91
C GLN A 120 11.77 -8.22 1.10
N GLU A 121 12.41 -7.11 1.46
CA GLU A 121 12.32 -5.88 0.66
C GLU A 121 12.94 -6.03 -0.72
N PHE A 122 14.10 -6.68 -0.82
CA PHE A 122 14.77 -6.95 -2.09
C PHE A 122 13.90 -7.79 -3.03
N THR A 123 13.35 -8.90 -2.52
CA THR A 123 12.47 -9.79 -3.29
C THR A 123 11.19 -9.07 -3.71
N TYR A 124 10.59 -8.28 -2.83
CA TYR A 124 9.42 -7.45 -3.15
C TYR A 124 9.72 -6.42 -4.25
N ASN A 125 10.87 -5.74 -4.19
CA ASN A 125 11.28 -4.78 -5.22
C ASN A 125 11.49 -5.45 -6.58
N ILE A 126 12.08 -6.65 -6.61
CA ILE A 126 12.20 -7.45 -7.85
C ILE A 126 10.81 -7.80 -8.39
N ALA A 127 9.91 -8.30 -7.54
CA ALA A 127 8.56 -8.66 -7.93
C ALA A 127 7.80 -7.45 -8.51
N LYS A 128 7.90 -6.29 -7.86
CA LYS A 128 7.29 -5.03 -8.32
C LYS A 128 7.83 -4.62 -9.70
N ARG A 129 9.15 -4.67 -9.90
CA ARG A 129 9.79 -4.36 -11.18
C ARG A 129 9.36 -5.34 -12.28
N ARG A 130 9.37 -6.64 -11.99
CA ARG A 130 8.96 -7.69 -12.93
C ARG A 130 7.50 -7.56 -13.33
N SER A 131 6.63 -7.26 -12.35
CA SER A 131 5.21 -7.00 -12.61
C SER A 131 5.05 -5.86 -13.59
N ARG A 132 5.63 -4.68 -13.30
CA ARG A 132 5.49 -3.49 -14.16
C ARG A 132 5.96 -3.72 -15.60
N ASN A 133 7.02 -4.50 -15.79
CA ASN A 133 7.57 -4.83 -17.11
C ASN A 133 6.73 -5.84 -17.91
N ARG A 134 5.77 -6.53 -17.28
CA ARG A 134 4.91 -7.54 -17.91
C ARG A 134 3.51 -7.02 -18.24
N TRP A 135 3.24 -5.75 -17.95
CA TRP A 135 1.93 -5.18 -18.24
C TRP A 135 1.73 -5.08 -19.75
N PRO A 136 0.55 -5.47 -20.27
CA PRO A 136 0.23 -5.31 -21.68
C PRO A 136 0.35 -3.84 -22.11
N GLN A 137 0.78 -3.61 -23.35
CA GLN A 137 1.01 -2.26 -23.89
C GLN A 137 -0.22 -1.35 -23.74
N ILE A 138 -1.40 -1.89 -24.03
CA ILE A 138 -2.70 -1.21 -23.87
C ILE A 138 -2.94 -0.66 -22.46
N VAL A 139 -2.39 -1.30 -21.43
CA VAL A 139 -2.47 -0.83 -20.04
C VAL A 139 -1.37 0.20 -19.77
N THR A 140 -0.14 -0.04 -20.22
CA THR A 140 0.97 0.90 -20.00
C THR A 140 0.79 2.24 -20.68
N GLU A 141 0.14 2.29 -21.86
CA GLU A 141 -0.18 3.53 -22.57
C GLU A 141 -1.17 4.39 -21.79
N ARG A 142 -2.15 3.77 -21.13
CA ARG A 142 -3.16 4.47 -20.31
C ARG A 142 -2.59 5.00 -19.00
N LEU A 143 -1.52 4.39 -18.48
CA LEU A 143 -0.81 4.88 -17.31
C LEU A 143 0.03 6.12 -17.58
N GLN A 144 0.24 6.50 -18.85
CA GLN A 144 0.97 7.72 -19.18
C GLN A 144 0.11 8.97 -18.83
N PRO A 145 0.73 10.09 -18.45
CA PRO A 145 -0.02 11.32 -18.11
C PRO A 145 -0.98 11.80 -19.21
N ASN A 146 -0.63 11.56 -20.48
CA ASN A 146 -1.44 11.92 -21.65
C ASN A 146 -2.08 10.67 -22.30
N GLY A 147 -2.21 9.58 -21.55
CA GLY A 147 -2.75 8.32 -22.04
C GLY A 147 -4.27 8.37 -22.28
N PRO A 148 -4.84 7.38 -23.00
CA PRO A 148 -6.28 7.28 -23.18
C PRO A 148 -7.01 7.11 -21.84
N THR A 149 -8.14 7.78 -21.66
CA THR A 149 -8.99 7.67 -20.47
C THR A 149 -10.09 6.61 -20.61
N THR A 150 -10.18 5.92 -21.76
CA THR A 150 -11.14 4.84 -21.98
C THR A 150 -10.86 3.66 -21.05
N ARG A 151 -11.88 3.23 -20.32
CA ARG A 151 -11.77 2.11 -19.37
C ARG A 151 -11.51 0.82 -20.14
N LEU A 152 -10.68 -0.05 -19.58
CA LEU A 152 -10.38 -1.36 -20.18
C LEU A 152 -11.65 -2.19 -20.39
N LEU A 153 -12.59 -2.09 -19.44
CA LEU A 153 -13.88 -2.78 -19.50
C LEU A 153 -14.74 -2.33 -20.69
N ASP A 154 -14.71 -1.03 -21.02
CA ASP A 154 -15.45 -0.49 -22.17
C ASP A 154 -14.89 -1.07 -23.48
N LEU A 155 -13.57 -1.23 -23.59
CA LEU A 155 -12.90 -1.84 -24.75
C LEU A 155 -13.17 -3.34 -24.88
N GLU A 156 -13.28 -4.04 -23.75
CA GLU A 156 -13.61 -5.46 -23.74
C GLU A 156 -15.06 -5.68 -24.22
N ARG A 157 -15.98 -4.81 -23.81
CA ARG A 157 -17.37 -4.81 -24.31
C ARG A 157 -17.46 -4.50 -25.80
N GLU A 158 -16.69 -3.53 -26.29
CA GLU A 158 -16.59 -3.23 -27.73
C GLU A 158 -16.08 -4.45 -28.53
N ARG A 159 -15.27 -5.30 -27.91
CA ARG A 159 -14.77 -6.56 -28.50
C ARG A 159 -15.75 -7.72 -28.37
N GLY A 160 -16.93 -7.51 -27.79
CA GLY A 160 -17.96 -8.53 -27.59
C GLY A 160 -17.65 -9.52 -26.46
N LEU A 161 -16.73 -9.18 -25.55
CA LEU A 161 -16.51 -9.98 -24.34
C LEU A 161 -17.61 -9.68 -23.32
N ASP A 162 -18.06 -10.69 -22.60
CA ASP A 162 -19.02 -10.53 -21.51
C ASP A 162 -18.28 -10.05 -20.25
N VAL A 163 -18.49 -8.78 -19.86
CA VAL A 163 -17.74 -8.08 -18.81
C VAL A 163 -18.64 -7.39 -17.78
#